data_AF-A0A6A4WJG4-F1
#
_entry.id   AF-A0A6A4WJG4-F1
#
_cell.length_a   1.000
_cell.length_b   1.000
_cell.length_c   1.000
_cell.angle_alpha   90.00
_cell.angle_beta   90.00
_cell.angle_gamma   90.00
#
_symmetry.space_group_name_H-M   'P 1'
#
loop_
_entity.id
_entity.type
_entity.pdbx_description
1 polymer ?
#
loop_
_entity_poly.entity_id
_entity_poly.type
_entity_poly.pdbx_seq_one_letter_code
_entity_poly.pdbx_strand_id
1 'polypeptide(L)'
;MVINYREVDGLNDNSMFCELCCCDWDGDCPVHGPLKVIQDTKVPPGVGDRKRDVKTLPHFLSTGQSKISESSTGVWADKDIPARHRLGPYEGTLSTDRRQVRTTGYRWKIKKGDRVHHSVNAEDPSCSNWLRRVNCARSEEEANLIPFQHRGLIYFRTSKPIPKGSELLVYYGDDSAPRELTVHSETSGEAVTSSPAGPSSSGVWDKIV
;
A
#
# COMPACT_ATOMS: atom_id res chain seq x y z
N MET A 1 18.56 -15.15 2.52
CA MET A 1 18.09 -14.94 3.91
C MET A 1 16.75 -14.23 3.81
N VAL A 2 15.63 -14.89 4.14
CA VAL A 2 14.36 -14.16 4.22
C VAL A 2 14.37 -13.42 5.53
N ILE A 3 14.56 -12.11 5.46
CA ILE A 3 14.60 -11.27 6.65
C ILE A 3 13.14 -10.95 6.98
N ASN A 4 12.62 -11.59 8.03
CA ASN A 4 11.44 -11.13 8.74
C ASN A 4 11.80 -9.77 9.36
N TYR A 5 11.45 -8.69 8.68
CA TYR A 5 11.98 -7.34 8.90
C TYR A 5 11.31 -6.60 10.07
N ARG A 6 10.72 -7.37 11.01
CA ARG A 6 10.09 -6.89 12.25
C ARG A 6 11.07 -6.26 13.26
N GLU A 7 12.38 -6.39 13.03
CA GLU A 7 13.42 -6.00 14.00
C GLU A 7 14.11 -4.67 13.66
N VAL A 8 13.57 -3.88 12.73
CA VAL A 8 14.15 -2.56 12.40
C VAL A 8 13.65 -1.52 13.40
N ASP A 9 14.43 -1.31 14.47
CA ASP A 9 14.12 -0.39 15.57
C ASP A 9 14.07 1.10 15.15
N GLY A 10 13.25 1.87 15.88
CA GLY A 10 13.29 3.34 15.87
C GLY A 10 12.39 4.03 14.84
N LEU A 11 11.37 3.37 14.31
CA LEU A 11 10.29 4.00 13.56
C LEU A 11 9.13 4.34 14.52
N ASN A 12 8.66 5.59 14.49
CA ASN A 12 7.49 6.04 15.25
C ASN A 12 6.26 6.08 14.33
N ASP A 13 5.94 4.96 13.69
CA ASP A 13 4.87 4.79 12.69
C ASP A 13 3.75 3.88 13.22
N ASN A 14 3.39 4.08 14.49
CA ASN A 14 2.29 3.34 15.13
C ASN A 14 0.91 3.88 14.75
N SER A 15 0.84 5.06 14.13
CA SER A 15 -0.42 5.68 13.70
C SER A 15 -1.15 4.82 12.67
N MET A 16 -2.47 4.73 12.83
CA MET A 16 -3.36 4.07 11.88
C MET A 16 -4.52 4.99 11.52
N PHE A 17 -4.68 5.23 10.22
CA PHE A 17 -5.82 5.97 9.71
C PHE A 17 -7.11 5.14 9.74
N CYS A 18 -8.18 5.74 10.24
CA CYS A 18 -9.52 5.17 10.21
C CYS A 18 -10.39 5.85 9.16
N GLU A 19 -10.70 5.13 8.07
CA GLU A 19 -11.57 5.62 6.98
C GLU A 19 -12.98 6.03 7.44
N LEU A 20 -13.47 5.51 8.57
CA LEU A 20 -14.80 5.83 9.09
C LEU A 20 -14.81 7.07 9.99
N CYS A 21 -13.70 7.35 10.67
CA CYS A 21 -13.53 8.58 11.46
C CYS A 21 -12.90 9.71 10.64
N CYS A 22 -12.29 9.37 9.51
CA CYS A 22 -11.46 10.25 8.70
C CYS A 22 -10.31 10.89 9.49
N CYS A 23 -9.68 10.14 10.41
CA CYS A 23 -8.55 10.62 11.20
C CYS A 23 -7.58 9.50 11.61
N ASP A 24 -6.39 9.91 12.03
CA ASP A 24 -5.33 9.06 12.55
C ASP A 24 -5.47 8.80 14.05
N TRP A 25 -5.14 7.57 14.46
CA TRP A 25 -5.10 7.14 15.86
C TRP A 25 -3.74 6.51 16.17
N ASP A 26 -3.20 6.74 17.37
CA ASP A 26 -2.05 5.97 17.84
C ASP A 26 -2.48 4.52 18.13
N GLY A 27 -2.16 3.62 17.21
CA GLY A 27 -2.65 2.24 17.21
C GLY A 27 -4.08 2.11 16.65
N ASP A 28 -4.86 1.17 17.20
CA ASP A 28 -6.18 0.84 16.65
C ASP A 28 -7.22 1.94 16.92
N CYS A 29 -8.16 2.10 15.99
CA CYS A 29 -9.25 3.07 16.14
C CYS A 29 -10.09 2.75 17.41
N PRO A 30 -10.28 3.69 18.34
CA PRO A 30 -11.02 3.44 19.59
C PRO A 30 -12.52 3.26 19.35
N VAL A 31 -13.06 3.77 18.23
CA VAL A 31 -14.48 3.68 17.88
C VAL A 31 -14.80 2.40 17.11
N HIS A 32 -13.93 2.04 16.16
CA HIS A 32 -14.19 0.95 15.21
C HIS A 32 -13.29 -0.28 15.41
N GLY A 33 -12.40 -0.25 16.41
CA GLY A 33 -11.46 -1.33 16.73
C GLY A 33 -10.37 -1.53 15.68
N PRO A 34 -9.57 -2.61 15.78
CA PRO A 34 -8.53 -2.95 14.81
C PRO A 34 -9.08 -3.25 13.42
N LEU A 35 -8.21 -3.13 12.40
CA LEU A 35 -8.49 -3.68 11.07
C LEU A 35 -8.55 -5.22 11.15
N LYS A 36 -9.54 -5.83 10.49
CA LYS A 36 -9.62 -7.29 10.38
C LYS A 36 -8.50 -7.80 9.47
N VAL A 37 -7.83 -8.89 9.80
CA VAL A 37 -6.67 -9.35 9.04
C VAL A 37 -7.06 -10.45 8.06
N ILE A 38 -6.74 -10.25 6.78
CA ILE A 38 -6.71 -11.32 5.78
C ILE A 38 -5.35 -12.01 5.89
N GLN A 39 -5.35 -13.24 6.39
CA GLN A 39 -4.12 -14.02 6.59
C GLN A 39 -3.67 -14.64 5.26
N ASP A 40 -2.39 -14.44 4.94
CA ASP A 40 -1.70 -15.22 3.91
C ASP A 40 -1.79 -16.72 4.22
N THR A 41 -1.93 -17.52 3.17
CA THR A 41 -1.70 -18.96 3.26
C THR A 41 -0.24 -19.18 3.67
N LYS A 42 -0.02 -19.93 4.76
CA LYS A 42 1.32 -20.07 5.35
C LYS A 42 2.23 -20.92 4.45
N VAL A 43 3.29 -20.31 3.94
CA VAL A 43 4.34 -20.96 3.15
C VAL A 43 5.71 -20.56 3.67
N PRO A 44 6.59 -21.52 4.02
CA PRO A 44 7.94 -21.23 4.50
C PRO A 44 8.72 -20.34 3.51
N PRO A 45 9.38 -19.28 3.99
CA PRO A 45 10.20 -18.44 3.12
C PRO A 45 11.56 -19.07 2.77
N GLY A 46 12.09 -18.79 1.58
CA GLY A 46 13.49 -19.04 1.25
C GLY A 46 13.83 -20.44 0.72
N VAL A 47 12.84 -21.27 0.42
CA VAL A 47 13.03 -22.43 -0.47
C VAL A 47 12.92 -21.90 -1.90
N GLY A 48 13.78 -22.31 -2.84
CA GLY A 48 13.83 -21.83 -4.25
C GLY A 48 12.59 -22.08 -5.12
N ASP A 49 11.42 -22.14 -4.50
CA ASP A 49 10.10 -22.23 -5.09
C ASP A 49 9.71 -20.91 -5.75
N ARG A 50 9.87 -20.88 -7.08
CA ARG A 50 9.51 -19.74 -7.93
C ARG A 50 8.00 -19.45 -7.99
N LYS A 51 7.17 -20.21 -7.28
CA LYS A 51 5.71 -20.02 -7.17
C LYS A 51 5.27 -19.75 -5.73
N ARG A 52 6.19 -19.47 -4.80
CA ARG A 52 5.84 -19.19 -3.39
C ARG A 52 4.81 -18.07 -3.29
N ASP A 53 5.02 -16.96 -4.01
CA ASP A 53 4.08 -15.84 -4.07
C ASP A 53 2.63 -16.30 -4.31
N VAL A 54 2.39 -17.15 -5.30
CA VAL A 54 1.06 -17.71 -5.59
C VAL A 54 0.57 -18.62 -4.48
N LYS A 55 1.45 -19.44 -3.87
CA LYS A 55 1.07 -20.36 -2.78
C LYS A 55 0.70 -19.63 -1.49
N THR A 56 1.17 -18.39 -1.30
CA THR A 56 0.76 -17.55 -0.16
C THR A 56 -0.62 -16.91 -0.32
N LEU A 57 -1.23 -17.02 -1.50
CA LEU A 57 -2.53 -16.43 -1.80
C LEU A 57 -3.64 -17.05 -0.91
N PRO A 58 -4.46 -16.24 -0.21
CA PRO A 58 -5.64 -16.70 0.51
C PRO A 58 -6.63 -17.46 -0.39
N HIS A 59 -7.29 -18.49 0.13
CA HIS A 59 -8.13 -19.41 -0.65
C HIS A 59 -9.40 -18.79 -1.28
N PHE A 60 -9.75 -17.55 -0.93
CA PHE A 60 -10.88 -16.80 -1.49
C PHE A 60 -10.43 -15.72 -2.47
N LEU A 61 -9.17 -15.76 -2.87
CA LEU A 61 -8.58 -14.95 -3.91
C LEU A 61 -8.02 -15.88 -5.00
N SER A 62 -8.02 -15.38 -6.24
CA SER A 62 -7.46 -16.09 -7.39
C SER A 62 -6.56 -15.18 -8.22
N THR A 63 -5.69 -15.76 -9.04
CA THR A 63 -4.92 -15.01 -10.04
C THR A 63 -5.60 -15.14 -11.40
N GLY A 64 -5.69 -14.05 -12.16
CA GLY A 64 -6.32 -14.04 -13.49
C GLY A 64 -5.75 -12.94 -14.38
N GLN A 65 -6.09 -12.94 -15.66
CA GLN A 65 -5.71 -11.85 -16.58
C GLN A 65 -6.21 -10.51 -16.03
N SER A 66 -5.34 -9.51 -15.93
CA SER A 66 -5.69 -8.21 -15.36
C SER A 66 -6.54 -7.37 -16.32
N LYS A 67 -7.39 -6.51 -15.76
CA LYS A 67 -8.09 -5.44 -16.51
C LYS A 67 -7.21 -4.24 -16.81
N ILE A 68 -6.06 -4.11 -16.14
CA ILE A 68 -5.11 -3.01 -16.33
C ILE A 68 -4.33 -3.19 -17.63
N SER A 69 -3.89 -4.42 -17.90
CA SER A 69 -3.17 -4.76 -19.13
C SER A 69 -3.36 -6.23 -19.46
N GLU A 70 -3.66 -6.52 -20.73
CA GLU A 70 -3.86 -7.88 -21.26
C GLU A 70 -2.64 -8.80 -21.07
N SER A 71 -1.44 -8.23 -20.96
CA SER A 71 -0.18 -8.95 -20.77
C SER A 71 0.19 -9.17 -19.29
N SER A 72 -0.65 -8.71 -18.35
CA SER A 72 -0.40 -8.80 -16.92
C SER A 72 -1.41 -9.71 -16.21
N THR A 73 -0.98 -10.31 -15.10
CA THR A 73 -1.82 -11.10 -14.20
C THR A 73 -2.15 -10.26 -12.96
N GLY A 74 -3.42 -10.21 -12.58
CA GLY A 74 -3.90 -9.56 -11.36
C GLY A 74 -4.40 -10.55 -10.30
N VAL A 75 -4.82 -10.00 -9.16
CA VAL A 75 -5.44 -10.75 -8.07
C VAL A 75 -6.93 -10.41 -8.02
N TRP A 76 -7.77 -11.43 -7.88
CA TRP A 76 -9.22 -11.32 -8.00
C TRP A 76 -9.92 -11.83 -6.76
N ALA A 77 -11.02 -11.19 -6.39
CA ALA A 77 -11.85 -11.60 -5.26
C ALA A 77 -12.83 -12.71 -5.69
N ASP A 78 -12.72 -13.91 -5.10
CA ASP A 78 -13.67 -15.00 -5.36
C ASP A 78 -14.90 -14.93 -4.42
N LYS A 79 -14.86 -14.04 -3.42
CA LYS A 79 -15.92 -13.70 -2.48
C LYS A 79 -15.93 -12.20 -2.20
N ASP A 80 -17.04 -11.69 -1.67
CA ASP A 80 -17.10 -10.32 -1.20
C ASP A 80 -16.14 -10.11 -0.02
N ILE A 81 -15.33 -9.04 -0.10
CA ILE A 81 -14.39 -8.63 0.95
C ILE A 81 -14.87 -7.30 1.51
N PRO A 82 -15.24 -7.21 2.80
CA PRO A 82 -15.67 -5.95 3.37
C PRO A 82 -14.54 -4.90 3.43
N ALA A 83 -14.93 -3.63 3.61
CA ALA A 83 -13.98 -2.58 3.98
C ALA A 83 -13.28 -2.91 5.32
N ARG A 84 -12.22 -2.16 5.65
CA ARG A 84 -11.46 -2.30 6.90
C ARG A 84 -10.79 -3.67 7.11
N HIS A 85 -10.30 -4.25 6.03
CA HIS A 85 -9.44 -5.44 6.08
C HIS A 85 -8.00 -5.07 5.78
N ARG A 86 -7.06 -5.50 6.61
CA ARG A 86 -5.61 -5.40 6.40
C ARG A 86 -5.09 -6.65 5.71
N LEU A 87 -4.23 -6.46 4.72
CA LEU A 87 -3.53 -7.48 3.97
C LEU A 87 -2.03 -7.30 4.14
N GLY A 88 -1.29 -8.41 4.22
CA GLY A 88 0.16 -8.41 4.40
C GLY A 88 0.61 -8.80 5.82
N PRO A 89 1.89 -8.58 6.13
CA PRO A 89 2.80 -7.60 5.50
C PRO A 89 3.24 -7.98 4.07
N TYR A 90 3.64 -6.99 3.28
CA TYR A 90 4.28 -7.18 1.97
C TYR A 90 5.65 -7.84 2.18
N GLU A 91 5.91 -8.97 1.53
CA GLU A 91 7.16 -9.73 1.71
C GLU A 91 8.11 -9.55 0.54
N GLY A 92 9.40 -9.46 0.83
CA GLY A 92 10.47 -9.34 -0.16
C GLY A 92 11.84 -9.28 0.50
N THR A 93 12.87 -9.08 -0.31
CA THR A 93 14.25 -8.93 0.16
C THR A 93 14.48 -7.50 0.67
N LEU A 94 15.00 -7.38 1.89
CA LEU A 94 15.39 -6.10 2.47
C LEU A 94 16.63 -5.54 1.77
N SER A 95 16.58 -4.27 1.41
CA SER A 95 17.75 -3.52 0.93
C SER A 95 17.85 -2.18 1.63
N THR A 96 19.01 -1.94 2.24
CA THR A 96 19.42 -0.64 2.79
C THR A 96 20.28 0.15 1.80
N ASP A 97 20.59 -0.42 0.63
CA ASP A 97 21.40 0.23 -0.39
C ASP A 97 20.60 1.31 -1.10
N ARG A 98 20.86 2.56 -0.71
CA ARG A 98 20.27 3.77 -1.31
C ARG A 98 20.71 4.00 -2.76
N ARG A 99 21.77 3.32 -3.23
CA ARG A 99 22.35 3.48 -4.57
C ARG A 99 21.75 2.53 -5.61
N GLN A 100 20.88 1.60 -5.22
CA GLN A 100 20.12 0.80 -6.18
C GLN A 100 19.05 1.67 -6.86
N VAL A 101 19.46 2.37 -7.92
CA VAL A 101 18.62 3.27 -8.73
C VAL A 101 17.56 2.52 -9.54
N ARG A 102 17.74 1.22 -9.83
CA ARG A 102 16.74 0.44 -10.58
C ARG A 102 15.48 0.27 -9.75
N THR A 103 14.50 1.16 -9.93
CA THR A 103 13.14 1.01 -9.44
C THR A 103 12.46 -0.10 -10.22
N THR A 104 12.35 -1.28 -9.62
CA THR A 104 11.41 -2.29 -10.09
C THR A 104 10.02 -1.90 -9.61
N GLY A 105 8.98 -2.30 -10.34
CA GLY A 105 7.57 -2.11 -9.91
C GLY A 105 7.21 -2.86 -8.62
N TYR A 106 8.15 -3.59 -8.03
CA TYR A 106 7.98 -4.45 -6.85
C TYR A 106 8.67 -3.90 -5.59
N ARG A 107 9.11 -2.64 -5.61
CA ARG A 107 9.86 -2.03 -4.50
C ARG A 107 9.04 -1.01 -3.74
N TRP A 108 8.96 -1.21 -2.43
CA TRP A 108 8.45 -0.22 -1.48
C TRP A 108 9.57 0.39 -0.65
N LYS A 109 9.49 1.71 -0.44
CA LYS A 109 10.39 2.45 0.45
C LYS A 109 9.72 2.61 1.81
N ILE A 110 10.43 2.27 2.87
CA ILE A 110 10.00 2.48 4.25
C ILE A 110 10.67 3.78 4.72
N LYS A 111 9.86 4.73 5.17
CA LYS A 111 10.29 6.09 5.55
C LYS A 111 10.39 6.24 7.08
N LYS A 112 11.33 7.07 7.53
CA LYS A 112 11.45 7.61 8.89
C LYS A 112 11.46 9.13 8.77
N GLY A 113 10.30 9.76 9.00
CA GLY A 113 10.07 11.14 8.52
C GLY A 113 10.28 11.21 7.01
N ASP A 114 10.99 12.23 6.53
CA ASP A 114 11.22 12.42 5.08
C ASP A 114 12.33 11.52 4.51
N ARG A 115 13.03 10.77 5.37
CA ARG A 115 14.18 9.95 4.97
C ARG A 115 13.76 8.53 4.70
N VAL A 116 14.22 7.97 3.58
CA VAL A 116 14.13 6.53 3.34
C VAL A 116 15.03 5.81 4.36
N HIS A 117 14.41 5.03 5.23
CA HIS A 117 15.10 4.20 6.20
C HIS A 117 15.66 2.94 5.51
N HIS A 118 14.79 2.21 4.83
CA HIS A 118 15.12 0.99 4.10
C HIS A 118 14.10 0.74 2.98
N SER A 119 14.26 -0.34 2.22
CA SER A 119 13.32 -0.75 1.18
C SER A 119 13.11 -2.27 1.19
N VAL A 120 11.93 -2.69 0.76
CA VAL A 120 11.60 -4.09 0.50
C VAL A 120 11.42 -4.30 -1.00
N ASN A 121 12.08 -5.30 -1.57
CA ASN A 121 12.01 -5.64 -3.00
C ASN A 121 11.41 -7.05 -3.19
N ALA A 122 10.23 -7.14 -3.79
CA ALA A 122 9.55 -8.40 -4.08
C ALA A 122 9.76 -8.92 -5.52
N GLU A 123 10.85 -8.50 -6.17
CA GLU A 123 11.18 -8.96 -7.52
C GLU A 123 11.32 -10.49 -7.61
N ASP A 124 11.95 -11.12 -6.61
CA ASP A 124 12.07 -12.58 -6.50
C ASP A 124 10.77 -13.21 -5.93
N PRO A 125 10.01 -13.99 -6.73
CA PRO A 125 8.79 -14.66 -6.29
C PRO A 125 8.99 -15.67 -5.14
N SER A 126 10.21 -16.19 -4.96
CA SER A 126 10.54 -17.17 -3.90
C SER A 126 10.77 -16.52 -2.53
N CYS A 127 11.00 -15.21 -2.52
CA CYS A 127 11.22 -14.40 -1.32
C CYS A 127 10.07 -13.44 -1.02
N SER A 128 8.96 -13.52 -1.77
CA SER A 128 7.83 -12.60 -1.69
C SER A 128 6.50 -13.32 -1.54
N ASN A 129 5.46 -12.56 -1.21
CA ASN A 129 4.09 -13.06 -1.08
C ASN A 129 3.19 -12.56 -2.21
N TRP A 130 1.94 -13.00 -2.19
CA TRP A 130 0.94 -12.77 -3.21
C TRP A 130 0.65 -11.28 -3.47
N LEU A 131 0.90 -10.39 -2.49
CA LEU A 131 0.71 -8.95 -2.63
C LEU A 131 1.55 -8.32 -3.75
N ARG A 132 2.67 -8.95 -4.14
CA ARG A 132 3.46 -8.50 -5.29
C ARG A 132 2.68 -8.50 -6.62
N ARG A 133 1.58 -9.25 -6.69
CA ARG A 133 0.73 -9.41 -7.89
C ARG A 133 -0.44 -8.45 -7.94
N VAL A 134 -0.63 -7.62 -6.91
CA VAL A 134 -1.65 -6.57 -6.91
C VAL A 134 -1.19 -5.46 -7.85
N ASN A 135 -2.02 -5.15 -8.86
CA ASN A 135 -1.68 -4.15 -9.85
C ASN A 135 -1.98 -2.72 -9.38
N CYS A 136 -1.32 -1.78 -10.03
CA CYS A 136 -1.61 -0.36 -9.89
C CYS A 136 -2.97 -0.03 -10.51
N ALA A 137 -3.83 0.63 -9.74
CA ALA A 137 -4.99 1.32 -10.26
C ALA A 137 -4.54 2.47 -11.17
N ARG A 138 -5.29 2.73 -12.25
CA ARG A 138 -5.11 3.86 -13.17
C ARG A 138 -5.76 5.14 -12.63
N SER A 139 -6.67 5.00 -11.68
CA SER A 139 -7.35 6.11 -11.02
C SER A 139 -7.75 5.74 -9.58
N GLU A 140 -8.03 6.73 -8.75
CA GLU A 140 -8.47 6.52 -7.37
C GLU A 140 -9.85 5.83 -7.31
N GLU A 141 -10.72 6.08 -8.30
CA GLU A 141 -12.07 5.52 -8.35
C GLU A 141 -12.07 4.01 -8.53
N GLU A 142 -11.13 3.44 -9.30
CA GLU A 142 -11.03 1.98 -9.47
C GLU A 142 -10.19 1.31 -8.37
N ALA A 143 -9.37 2.09 -7.66
CA ALA A 143 -8.58 1.60 -6.54
C ALA A 143 -9.49 1.12 -5.40
N ASN A 144 -9.16 -0.03 -4.84
CA ASN A 144 -9.88 -0.60 -3.70
C ASN A 144 -8.95 -1.00 -2.55
N LEU A 145 -7.65 -0.78 -2.73
CA LEU A 145 -6.62 -0.94 -1.72
C LEU A 145 -5.82 0.35 -1.54
N ILE A 146 -5.53 0.67 -0.27
CA ILE A 146 -4.62 1.75 0.12
C ILE A 146 -3.39 1.15 0.79
N PRO A 147 -2.16 1.47 0.32
CA PRO A 147 -0.94 1.05 0.97
C PRO A 147 -0.65 1.93 2.19
N PHE A 148 -0.14 1.34 3.26
CA PHE A 148 0.29 2.07 4.44
C PHE A 148 1.48 1.40 5.08
N GLN A 149 2.32 2.21 5.73
CA GLN A 149 3.42 1.74 6.54
C GLN A 149 2.96 1.64 7.99
N HIS A 150 3.32 0.55 8.67
CA HIS A 150 3.08 0.37 10.09
C HIS A 150 4.17 -0.50 10.70
N ARG A 151 4.82 -0.01 11.77
CA ARG A 151 5.92 -0.68 12.48
C ARG A 151 7.04 -1.14 11.55
N GLY A 152 7.43 -0.28 10.62
CA GLY A 152 8.46 -0.57 9.62
C GLY A 152 8.05 -1.57 8.54
N LEU A 153 6.78 -1.98 8.49
CA LEU A 153 6.27 -2.92 7.50
C LEU A 153 5.30 -2.23 6.54
N ILE A 154 5.17 -2.77 5.32
CA ILE A 154 4.17 -2.32 4.35
C ILE A 154 2.97 -3.25 4.40
N TYR A 155 1.78 -2.67 4.48
CA TYR A 155 0.50 -3.35 4.45
C TYR A 155 -0.41 -2.67 3.45
N PHE A 156 -1.40 -3.41 2.96
CA PHE A 156 -2.53 -2.82 2.22
C PHE A 156 -3.78 -2.89 3.10
N ARG A 157 -4.70 -1.94 2.94
CA ARG A 157 -6.04 -2.02 3.54
C ARG A 157 -7.12 -1.82 2.50
N THR A 158 -8.27 -2.47 2.69
CA THR A 158 -9.46 -2.22 1.85
C THR A 158 -10.05 -0.86 2.18
N SER A 159 -10.07 0.04 1.19
CA SER A 159 -10.68 1.38 1.31
C SER A 159 -12.20 1.34 1.21
N LYS A 160 -12.72 0.34 0.49
CA LYS A 160 -14.14 0.10 0.28
C LYS A 160 -14.43 -1.40 0.20
N PRO A 161 -15.70 -1.82 0.31
CA PRO A 161 -16.07 -3.21 0.02
C PRO A 161 -15.64 -3.60 -1.40
N ILE A 162 -15.10 -4.80 -1.55
CA ILE A 162 -14.66 -5.37 -2.83
C ILE A 162 -15.63 -6.50 -3.18
N PRO A 163 -16.52 -6.31 -4.17
CA PRO A 163 -17.43 -7.35 -4.61
C PRO A 163 -16.68 -8.53 -5.24
N LYS A 164 -17.24 -9.74 -5.11
CA LYS A 164 -16.81 -10.92 -5.86
C LYS A 164 -16.68 -10.60 -7.36
N GLY A 165 -15.60 -11.08 -7.97
CA GLY A 165 -15.27 -10.85 -9.38
C GLY A 165 -14.56 -9.52 -9.64
N SER A 166 -14.22 -8.76 -8.60
CA SER A 166 -13.41 -7.53 -8.73
C SER A 166 -11.92 -7.86 -8.65
N GLU A 167 -11.12 -7.15 -9.44
CA GLU A 167 -9.65 -7.17 -9.31
C GLU A 167 -9.24 -6.30 -8.11
N LEU A 168 -8.30 -6.78 -7.32
CA LEU A 168 -7.67 -6.03 -6.24
C LEU A 168 -6.66 -5.07 -6.86
N LEU A 169 -6.88 -3.77 -6.66
CA LEU A 169 -6.08 -2.70 -7.25
C LEU A 169 -5.65 -1.72 -6.19
N VAL A 170 -4.35 -1.44 -6.15
CA VAL A 170 -3.75 -0.48 -5.21
C VAL A 170 -3.43 0.81 -5.95
N TYR A 171 -3.73 1.95 -5.33
CA TYR A 171 -3.31 3.25 -5.84
C TYR A 171 -2.10 3.75 -5.05
N TYR A 172 -1.05 4.14 -5.78
CA TYR A 172 0.24 4.54 -5.20
C TYR A 172 0.32 6.06 -4.92
N GLY A 173 -0.73 6.83 -5.26
CA GLY A 173 -0.71 8.30 -5.30
C GLY A 173 -0.19 8.84 -6.63
N ASP A 174 -0.52 10.10 -6.96
CA ASP A 174 0.08 10.80 -8.09
C ASP A 174 1.55 11.17 -7.80
N ASP A 175 2.43 11.00 -8.79
CA ASP A 175 3.88 11.27 -8.69
C ASP A 175 4.23 12.75 -8.35
N SER A 176 3.24 13.66 -8.34
CA SER A 176 3.37 15.07 -7.93
C SER A 176 3.25 15.28 -6.41
N ALA A 177 2.80 14.28 -5.66
CA ALA A 177 2.90 14.22 -4.20
C ALA A 177 3.98 13.18 -3.84
N PRO A 178 4.99 13.50 -3.01
CA PRO A 178 6.17 12.66 -2.84
C PRO A 178 5.88 11.33 -2.10
N ARG A 179 5.22 10.34 -2.72
CA ARG A 179 4.97 8.99 -2.15
C ARG A 179 4.70 9.07 -0.64
N GLU A 180 3.85 10.01 -0.27
CA GLU A 180 3.41 10.17 1.10
C GLU A 180 2.31 9.14 1.25
N LEU A 181 2.69 7.97 1.78
CA LEU A 181 1.76 7.17 2.56
C LEU A 181 1.07 8.17 3.47
N THR A 182 -0.22 8.39 3.28
CA THR A 182 -0.94 9.57 3.77
C THR A 182 -0.57 9.85 5.22
N VAL A 183 0.22 10.90 5.45
CA VAL A 183 0.50 11.43 6.79
C VAL A 183 -0.57 12.49 6.98
N HIS A 184 -1.67 12.19 7.67
CA HIS A 184 -2.57 13.25 8.07
C HIS A 184 -1.94 13.97 9.26
N SER A 185 -1.13 14.99 8.98
CA SER A 185 -0.81 16.00 9.97
C SER A 185 -1.91 17.06 9.94
N GLU A 186 -2.88 16.99 10.84
CA GLU A 186 -3.70 18.15 11.16
C GLU A 186 -3.09 18.86 12.37
N THR A 187 -2.47 20.01 12.11
CA THR A 187 -2.26 21.05 13.14
C THR A 187 -3.61 21.64 13.53
N SER A 188 -3.93 21.48 14.79
CA SER A 188 -5.11 22.05 15.45
C SER A 188 -5.10 23.58 15.48
N GLY A 189 -6.23 24.19 15.08
CA GLY A 189 -6.82 25.37 15.71
C GLY A 189 -6.51 26.74 15.12
N GLU A 190 -7.48 27.37 14.43
CA GLU A 190 -8.25 28.51 14.95
C GLU A 190 -9.33 28.96 13.94
N ALA A 191 -10.50 29.29 14.45
CA ALA A 191 -11.60 29.90 13.69
C ALA A 191 -11.43 31.42 13.61
N VAL A 192 -11.95 32.05 12.53
CA VAL A 192 -12.82 33.28 12.53
C VAL A 192 -12.85 33.98 11.15
N THR A 193 -14.04 33.93 10.54
CA THR A 193 -14.80 34.92 9.71
C THR A 193 -14.34 35.48 8.35
N SER A 194 -15.22 35.24 7.36
CA SER A 194 -15.79 36.09 6.29
C SER A 194 -14.94 36.76 5.18
N SER A 195 -15.40 36.52 3.93
CA SER A 195 -15.03 36.93 2.55
C SER A 195 -15.00 38.46 2.24
N PRO A 196 -14.77 38.98 0.99
CA PRO A 196 -14.65 38.32 -0.35
C PRO A 196 -13.64 38.87 -1.41
N ALA A 197 -13.43 38.03 -2.44
CA ALA A 197 -13.21 38.25 -3.89
C ALA A 197 -12.18 39.25 -4.49
N GLY A 198 -11.37 38.75 -5.45
CA GLY A 198 -10.66 39.54 -6.49
C GLY A 198 -9.59 38.71 -7.26
N PRO A 199 -9.28 39.00 -8.55
CA PRO A 199 -9.18 37.95 -9.59
C PRO A 199 -7.79 37.67 -10.21
N SER A 200 -7.76 36.55 -10.96
CA SER A 200 -6.96 36.17 -12.16
C SER A 200 -5.43 36.32 -12.18
N SER A 201 -4.74 35.24 -12.59
CA SER A 201 -4.05 35.21 -13.89
C SER A 201 -3.45 33.84 -14.19
N SER A 202 -3.41 33.61 -15.50
CA SER A 202 -2.85 32.53 -16.31
C SER A 202 -1.44 32.07 -15.97
N GLY A 203 -1.19 30.76 -16.13
CA GLY A 203 0.15 30.19 -16.20
C GLY A 203 0.15 28.87 -16.95
N VAL A 204 0.24 28.95 -18.28
CA VAL A 204 0.60 27.85 -19.20
C VAL A 204 2.02 27.42 -18.91
N TRP A 205 2.31 26.10 -18.80
CA TRP A 205 3.64 25.56 -19.16
C TRP A 205 3.55 24.15 -19.73
N ASP A 206 4.32 23.99 -20.80
CA ASP A 206 4.35 22.91 -21.78
C ASP A 206 4.87 21.57 -21.27
N LYS A 207 4.38 20.53 -21.95
CA LYS A 207 4.88 19.15 -21.90
C LYS A 207 6.25 19.06 -22.58
N ILE A 208 7.20 18.39 -21.93
CA ILE A 208 8.38 17.86 -22.62
C ILE A 208 8.45 16.35 -22.34
N VAL A 209 8.21 15.62 -23.44
CA VAL A 209 8.59 14.25 -23.85
C VAL A 209 8.88 13.21 -22.76
#